data_AF-A0A1S8BLN3-F1
#
_entry.id   AF-A0A1S8BLN3-F1
#
_cell.length_a   1.000
_cell.length_b   1.000
_cell.length_c   1.000
_cell.angle_alpha   90.00
_cell.angle_beta   90.00
_cell.angle_gamma   90.00
#
_symmetry.space_group_name_H-M   'P 1'
#
loop_
_entity.id
_entity.type
_entity.pdbx_description
1 polymer ?
#
loop_
_entity_poly.entity_id
_entity_poly.type
_entity_poly.pdbx_seq_one_letter_code
_entity_poly.pdbx_strand_id
1 'polypeptide(L)'
;MNKQVSQTLKWKCVSPIMGVRYNRSLTDAIANQPRLLPWSSFQNVVALFHWFKPADKKAKHHTLNTSSLRNFSQATVPLEYTGPHPTNPAAKVFRRFHAPLSVFLDYIENPPQDVHIYLAQCSLNDLPRTMRKDLPIPKFLKAHARRPKDEGKPAAWDVYDSSLWIGLPPTCTPLHRDPNANCFFQMAGTKTVRLLPPEKGLELFQRVKKRIGEGEGDLSGKIRGEEMMMGKEKEELEREVWDAAYDPESGGLEARLSRGEGLFIPEGWWHSVRGDGSTVTASVSSLSNMPSAMETLIGTDCANR
;
A
#
# COMPACT_ATOMS: atom_id res chain seq x y z
N MET A 1 34.52 -30.36 17.16
CA MET A 1 33.08 -30.14 16.88
C MET A 1 32.91 -28.75 16.28
N ASN A 2 32.85 -28.66 14.95
CA ASN A 2 32.60 -27.38 14.26
C ASN A 2 31.10 -27.07 14.33
N LYS A 3 30.73 -26.01 15.07
CA LYS A 3 29.41 -25.40 14.94
C LYS A 3 29.36 -24.69 13.59
N GLN A 4 28.81 -25.37 12.59
CA GLN A 4 28.37 -24.70 11.36
C GLN A 4 27.22 -23.78 11.75
N VAL A 5 27.51 -22.49 11.88
CA VAL A 5 26.49 -21.45 11.95
C VAL A 5 25.77 -21.49 10.60
N SER A 6 24.58 -22.07 10.57
CA SER A 6 23.68 -21.97 9.42
C SER A 6 23.43 -20.49 9.18
N GLN A 7 24.10 -19.91 8.19
CA GLN A 7 23.83 -18.55 7.76
C GLN A 7 22.48 -18.58 7.06
N THR A 8 21.43 -18.15 7.76
CA THR A 8 20.13 -17.93 7.12
C THR A 8 20.32 -16.90 6.01
N LEU A 9 20.06 -17.34 4.78
CA LEU A 9 20.13 -16.49 3.61
C LEU A 9 19.14 -15.34 3.78
N LYS A 10 19.59 -14.11 3.52
CA LYS A 10 18.76 -12.91 3.63
C LYS A 10 18.15 -12.58 2.28
N TRP A 11 16.95 -12.01 2.30
CA TRP A 11 16.33 -11.46 1.11
C TRP A 11 17.23 -10.42 0.44
N LYS A 12 17.28 -10.45 -0.89
CA LYS A 12 18.02 -9.44 -1.66
C LYS A 12 17.28 -8.10 -1.57
N CYS A 13 17.99 -7.03 -1.26
CA CYS A 13 17.39 -5.69 -1.18
C CYS A 13 16.97 -5.18 -2.58
N VAL A 14 15.81 -4.53 -2.65
CA VAL A 14 15.39 -3.79 -3.84
C VAL A 14 16.40 -2.69 -4.15
N SER A 15 16.81 -2.58 -5.42
CA SER A 15 17.76 -1.55 -5.85
C SER A 15 17.11 -0.17 -5.94
N PRO A 16 17.84 0.90 -5.63
CA PRO A 16 17.37 2.26 -5.90
C PRO A 16 17.21 2.49 -7.39
N ILE A 17 16.31 3.40 -7.73
CA ILE A 17 16.19 3.87 -9.10
C ILE A 17 17.42 4.69 -9.49
N MET A 18 18.23 4.16 -10.41
CA MET A 18 19.46 4.80 -10.91
C MET A 18 19.25 5.38 -12.30
N GLY A 19 19.94 6.48 -12.64
CA GLY A 19 19.97 7.03 -14.00
C GLY A 19 18.77 7.89 -14.42
N VAL A 20 17.78 8.11 -13.56
CA VAL A 20 16.56 8.89 -13.86
C VAL A 20 16.70 10.37 -13.45
N ARG A 21 17.92 10.92 -13.60
CA ARG A 21 18.11 12.36 -13.44
C ARG A 21 17.51 13.04 -14.68
N TYR A 22 16.38 13.70 -14.51
CA TYR A 22 15.75 14.58 -15.50
C TYR A 22 15.28 13.90 -16.80
N ASN A 23 14.13 13.22 -16.71
CA ASN A 23 13.19 13.13 -17.84
C ASN A 23 13.69 12.39 -19.10
N ARG A 24 14.47 11.31 -18.96
CA ARG A 24 14.69 10.36 -20.08
C ARG A 24 14.03 9.02 -19.77
N SER A 25 13.45 8.43 -20.81
CA SER A 25 12.66 7.20 -20.79
C SER A 25 13.28 6.14 -19.89
N LEU A 26 12.45 5.55 -19.03
CA LEU A 26 12.85 4.35 -18.31
C LEU A 26 13.00 3.23 -19.33
N THR A 27 14.12 2.52 -19.28
CA THR A 27 14.32 1.33 -20.11
C THR A 27 13.43 0.21 -19.58
N ASP A 28 13.07 -0.75 -20.42
CA ASP A 28 12.28 -1.92 -20.02
C ASP A 28 12.93 -2.68 -18.84
N ALA A 29 14.27 -2.69 -18.78
CA ALA A 29 15.03 -3.30 -17.68
C ALA A 29 14.79 -2.62 -16.31
N ILE A 30 14.45 -1.32 -16.29
CA ILE A 30 14.09 -0.60 -15.06
C ILE A 30 12.58 -0.69 -14.82
N ALA A 31 11.77 -0.59 -15.87
CA ALA A 31 10.31 -0.62 -15.77
C ALA A 31 9.76 -1.97 -15.31
N ASN A 32 10.44 -3.08 -15.59
CA ASN A 32 9.97 -4.43 -15.25
C ASN A 32 10.47 -4.97 -13.91
N GLN A 33 11.10 -4.14 -13.08
CA GLN A 33 11.60 -4.55 -11.76
C GLN A 33 11.23 -3.56 -10.64
N PRO A 34 11.05 -4.02 -9.39
CA PRO A 34 10.84 -3.14 -8.25
C PRO A 34 12.01 -2.19 -8.06
N ARG A 35 11.71 -0.94 -7.69
CA ARG A 35 12.71 0.11 -7.47
C ARG A 35 12.37 0.97 -6.26
N LEU A 36 13.37 1.23 -5.41
CA LEU A 36 13.25 2.23 -4.36
C LEU A 36 13.28 3.64 -4.99
N LEU A 37 12.33 4.47 -4.55
CA LEU A 37 12.18 5.85 -4.96
C LEU A 37 12.64 6.76 -3.81
N PRO A 38 13.58 7.69 -4.05
CA PRO A 38 14.12 8.54 -3.00
C PRO A 38 13.14 9.64 -2.58
N TRP A 39 13.37 10.24 -1.41
CA TRP A 39 12.65 11.42 -0.90
C TRP A 39 12.47 12.53 -1.94
N SER A 40 13.49 12.78 -2.77
CA SER A 40 13.44 13.80 -3.83
C SER A 40 12.28 13.62 -4.81
N SER A 41 11.77 12.40 -4.96
CA SER A 41 10.62 12.09 -5.81
C SER A 41 9.28 12.56 -5.23
N PHE A 42 9.22 12.83 -3.93
CA PHE A 42 7.98 13.09 -3.17
C PHE A 42 8.00 14.40 -2.37
N GLN A 43 8.96 15.29 -2.63
CA GLN A 43 9.09 16.57 -1.91
C GLN A 43 7.84 17.47 -1.97
N ASN A 44 6.96 17.26 -2.95
CA ASN A 44 5.71 17.99 -3.09
C ASN A 44 4.57 17.43 -2.22
N VAL A 45 4.75 16.28 -1.57
CA VAL A 45 3.73 15.66 -0.72
C VAL A 45 3.75 16.30 0.67
N VAL A 46 2.94 17.34 0.85
CA VAL A 46 2.92 18.14 2.09
C VAL A 46 2.15 17.46 3.23
N ALA A 47 1.39 16.40 2.96
CA ALA A 47 0.71 15.58 3.98
C ALA A 47 1.67 15.09 5.09
N LEU A 48 2.94 14.84 4.75
CA LEU A 48 4.00 14.49 5.70
C LEU A 48 4.13 15.48 6.87
N PHE A 49 3.87 16.75 6.60
CA PHE A 49 4.02 17.85 7.54
C PHE A 49 2.69 18.28 8.14
N HIS A 50 1.59 18.18 7.38
CA HIS A 50 0.26 18.59 7.86
C HIS A 50 -0.44 17.52 8.69
N TRP A 51 -0.31 16.25 8.29
CA TRP A 51 -1.08 15.15 8.89
C TRP A 51 -0.36 14.46 10.03
N PHE A 52 0.95 14.67 10.15
CA PHE A 52 1.79 13.98 11.13
C PHE A 52 2.59 14.98 11.96
N LYS A 53 2.79 14.65 13.24
CA LYS A 53 3.62 15.41 14.17
C LYS A 53 4.70 14.52 14.79
N PRO A 54 5.88 15.06 15.17
CA PRO A 54 6.90 14.31 15.88
C PRO A 54 6.32 13.66 17.15
N ALA A 55 6.59 12.38 17.35
CA ALA A 55 6.24 11.66 18.59
C ALA A 55 7.34 11.76 19.65
N ASP A 56 8.56 12.15 19.23
CA ASP A 56 9.71 12.32 20.10
C ASP A 56 10.49 13.60 19.76
N LYS A 57 11.31 14.07 20.71
CA LYS A 57 12.10 15.30 20.56
C LYS A 57 13.08 15.27 19.39
N LYS A 58 13.51 14.09 18.94
CA LYS A 58 14.45 13.91 17.83
C LYS A 58 13.72 13.75 16.48
N ALA A 59 12.38 13.79 16.49
CA ALA A 59 11.53 13.56 15.33
C ALA A 59 11.87 12.26 14.56
N LYS A 60 12.32 11.22 15.27
CA LYS A 60 12.59 9.91 14.66
C LYS A 60 11.30 9.20 14.31
N HIS A 61 10.31 9.31 15.18
CA HIS A 61 8.98 8.75 15.01
C HIS A 61 7.97 9.88 14.87
N HIS A 62 6.90 9.58 14.13
CA HIS A 62 5.81 10.50 13.89
C HIS A 62 4.50 9.81 14.22
N THR A 63 3.59 10.55 14.83
CA THR A 63 2.21 10.12 15.07
C THR A 63 1.26 10.96 14.24
N LEU A 64 0.02 10.50 14.11
CA LEU A 64 -1.03 11.24 13.43
C LEU A 64 -1.36 12.51 14.21
N ASN A 65 -1.50 13.63 13.51
CA ASN A 65 -1.93 14.90 14.09
C ASN A 65 -3.47 14.93 14.21
N THR A 66 -3.98 14.10 15.12
CA THR A 66 -5.43 13.88 15.30
C THR A 66 -6.18 15.19 15.53
N SER A 67 -5.64 16.10 16.35
CA SER A 67 -6.22 17.43 16.61
C SER A 67 -6.44 18.25 15.35
N SER A 68 -5.50 18.23 14.40
CA SER A 68 -5.64 18.93 13.11
C SER A 68 -6.66 18.23 12.20
N LEU A 69 -6.64 16.90 12.16
CA LEU A 69 -7.52 16.10 11.32
C LEU A 69 -8.97 16.04 11.81
N ARG A 70 -9.24 16.41 13.07
CA ARG A 70 -10.60 16.52 13.63
C ARG A 70 -11.48 17.53 12.87
N ASN A 71 -10.88 18.50 12.18
CA ASN A 71 -11.59 19.40 11.26
C ASN A 71 -12.31 18.65 10.12
N PHE A 72 -11.92 17.39 9.87
CA PHE A 72 -12.50 16.51 8.86
C PHE A 72 -13.25 15.32 9.48
N SER A 73 -13.63 15.41 10.76
CA SER A 73 -14.25 14.32 11.54
C SER A 73 -15.45 13.64 10.87
N GLN A 74 -16.26 14.41 10.16
CA GLN A 74 -17.48 13.91 9.50
C GLN A 74 -17.22 13.26 8.13
N ALA A 75 -16.00 13.34 7.60
CA ALA A 75 -15.67 12.69 6.33
C ALA A 75 -15.84 11.17 6.47
N THR A 76 -16.64 10.58 5.60
CA THR A 76 -16.83 9.13 5.56
C THR A 76 -15.59 8.47 4.93
N VAL A 77 -14.97 7.54 5.64
CA VAL A 77 -13.78 6.81 5.19
C VAL A 77 -13.99 5.30 5.33
N PRO A 78 -13.38 4.47 4.46
CA PRO A 78 -13.41 3.02 4.62
C PRO A 78 -12.45 2.59 5.72
N LEU A 79 -12.93 1.72 6.59
CA LEU A 79 -12.20 1.13 7.71
C LEU A 79 -12.30 -0.39 7.67
N GLU A 80 -11.18 -1.04 8.00
CA GLU A 80 -11.08 -2.47 8.24
C GLU A 80 -10.98 -2.71 9.74
N TYR A 81 -11.92 -3.47 10.29
CA TYR A 81 -11.89 -3.95 11.68
C TYR A 81 -11.39 -5.38 11.71
N THR A 82 -10.39 -5.66 12.55
CA THR A 82 -10.03 -7.01 12.98
C THR A 82 -10.05 -7.07 14.50
N GLY A 83 -10.88 -7.92 15.07
CA GLY A 83 -11.02 -8.03 16.51
C GLY A 83 -12.02 -9.12 16.93
N PRO A 84 -12.41 -9.17 18.21
CA PRO A 84 -13.37 -10.13 18.71
C PRO A 84 -14.69 -10.10 17.94
N HIS A 85 -15.29 -11.26 17.72
CA HIS A 85 -16.62 -11.36 17.11
C HIS A 85 -17.67 -10.83 18.10
N PRO A 86 -18.61 -9.95 17.69
CA PRO A 86 -19.55 -9.30 18.61
C PRO A 86 -20.39 -10.24 19.46
N THR A 87 -20.71 -11.43 18.93
CA THR A 87 -21.52 -12.45 19.62
C THR A 87 -20.72 -13.68 20.07
N ASN A 88 -19.41 -13.73 19.76
CA ASN A 88 -18.54 -14.83 20.17
C ASN A 88 -17.12 -14.30 20.42
N PRO A 89 -16.84 -13.75 21.62
CA PRO A 89 -15.54 -13.14 21.92
C PRO A 89 -14.32 -14.06 21.75
N ALA A 90 -14.52 -15.38 21.74
CA ALA A 90 -13.44 -16.35 21.50
C ALA A 90 -13.01 -16.42 20.03
N ALA A 91 -13.84 -15.93 19.10
CA ALA A 91 -13.53 -15.88 17.68
C ALA A 91 -13.08 -14.47 17.27
N LYS A 92 -12.17 -14.38 16.30
CA LYS A 92 -11.82 -13.12 15.62
C LYS A 92 -12.56 -12.99 14.30
N VAL A 93 -12.91 -11.77 13.93
CA VAL A 93 -13.56 -11.45 12.66
C VAL A 93 -12.87 -10.29 11.97
N PHE A 94 -12.85 -10.32 10.65
CA PHE A 94 -12.49 -9.20 9.79
C PHE A 94 -13.75 -8.61 9.17
N ARG A 95 -13.89 -7.28 9.13
CA ARG A 95 -15.01 -6.58 8.49
C ARG A 95 -14.56 -5.28 7.85
N ARG A 96 -15.01 -4.98 6.64
CA ARG A 96 -14.97 -3.63 6.07
C ARG A 96 -16.26 -2.89 6.33
N PHE A 97 -16.14 -1.61 6.65
CA PHE A 97 -17.27 -0.71 6.82
C PHE A 97 -16.86 0.74 6.55
N HIS A 98 -17.83 1.59 6.28
CA HIS A 98 -17.60 3.03 6.16
C HIS A 98 -18.06 3.72 7.44
N ALA A 99 -17.27 4.68 7.92
CA ALA A 99 -17.60 5.45 9.12
C ALA A 99 -17.01 6.87 9.06
N PRO A 100 -17.51 7.80 9.88
CA PRO A 100 -16.87 9.10 10.03
C PRO A 100 -15.40 8.95 10.48
N LEU A 101 -14.51 9.78 9.93
CA LEU A 101 -13.08 9.81 10.25
C LEU A 101 -12.85 9.92 11.77
N SER A 102 -13.74 10.58 12.51
CA SER A 102 -13.65 10.66 13.98
C SER A 102 -13.54 9.29 14.65
N VAL A 103 -14.23 8.25 14.14
CA VAL A 103 -14.17 6.89 14.69
C VAL A 103 -12.73 6.37 14.65
N PHE A 104 -12.05 6.59 13.53
CA PHE A 104 -10.65 6.20 13.39
C PHE A 104 -9.72 7.07 14.24
N LEU A 105 -9.97 8.37 14.35
CA LEU A 105 -9.16 9.26 15.20
C LEU A 105 -9.30 8.91 16.69
N ASP A 106 -10.51 8.60 17.16
CA ASP A 106 -10.78 8.14 18.52
C ASP A 106 -10.00 6.84 18.81
N TYR A 107 -10.01 5.91 17.87
CA TYR A 107 -9.23 4.66 17.94
C TYR A 107 -7.71 4.93 18.01
N ILE A 108 -7.18 5.84 17.21
CA ILE A 108 -5.74 6.18 17.22
C ILE A 108 -5.33 6.80 18.56
N GLU A 109 -6.20 7.60 19.17
CA GLU A 109 -5.93 8.24 20.47
C GLU A 109 -6.03 7.25 21.64
N ASN A 110 -7.01 6.34 21.60
CA ASN A 110 -7.28 5.39 22.67
C ASN A 110 -7.56 3.99 22.09
N PRO A 111 -6.54 3.27 21.58
CA PRO A 111 -6.74 1.98 20.96
C PRO A 111 -7.15 0.93 22.00
N PRO A 112 -8.33 0.30 21.86
CA PRO A 112 -8.73 -0.80 22.74
C PRO A 112 -7.82 -2.01 22.58
N GLN A 113 -7.71 -2.82 23.63
CA GLN A 113 -7.00 -4.09 23.56
C GLN A 113 -7.69 -5.05 22.57
N ASP A 114 -6.89 -5.81 21.81
CA ASP A 114 -7.34 -6.83 20.85
C ASP A 114 -8.21 -6.31 19.69
N VAL A 115 -8.35 -4.99 19.53
CA VAL A 115 -9.04 -4.34 18.41
C VAL A 115 -8.04 -3.66 17.49
N HIS A 116 -8.11 -4.01 16.22
CA HIS A 116 -7.34 -3.37 15.15
C HIS A 116 -8.29 -2.68 14.19
N ILE A 117 -8.14 -1.37 14.04
CA ILE A 117 -8.81 -0.60 12.99
C ILE A 117 -7.75 -0.06 12.04
N TYR A 118 -7.95 -0.31 10.76
CA TYR A 118 -7.06 0.15 9.70
C TYR A 118 -7.87 0.98 8.70
N LEU A 119 -7.50 2.25 8.51
CA LEU A 119 -7.97 3.00 7.35
C LEU A 119 -7.23 2.43 6.16
N ALA A 120 -7.93 1.72 5.27
CA ALA A 120 -7.31 0.90 4.23
C ALA A 120 -8.07 1.05 2.92
N GLN A 121 -7.33 1.00 1.81
CA GLN A 121 -7.90 1.12 0.46
C GLN A 121 -8.80 2.37 0.30
N CYS A 122 -8.51 3.44 1.06
CA CYS A 122 -9.30 4.65 1.01
C CYS A 122 -8.98 5.40 -0.27
N SER A 123 -9.96 5.52 -1.17
CA SER A 123 -9.78 6.31 -2.38
C SER A 123 -9.46 7.73 -1.99
N LEU A 124 -8.47 8.34 -2.64
CA LEU A 124 -8.19 9.75 -2.36
C LEU A 124 -9.38 10.63 -2.70
N ASN A 125 -10.25 10.20 -3.63
CA ASN A 125 -11.49 10.90 -3.98
C ASN A 125 -12.52 10.96 -2.84
N ASP A 126 -12.48 10.01 -1.91
CA ASP A 126 -13.34 9.98 -0.72
C ASP A 126 -12.89 11.03 0.32
N LEU A 127 -11.65 11.54 0.19
CA LEU A 127 -11.12 12.54 1.11
C LEU A 127 -11.64 13.95 0.79
N PRO A 128 -11.86 14.77 1.83
CA PRO A 128 -12.12 16.20 1.67
C PRO A 128 -11.10 16.88 0.75
N ARG A 129 -11.56 17.84 -0.05
CA ARG A 129 -10.74 18.50 -1.07
C ARG A 129 -9.46 19.11 -0.51
N THR A 130 -9.49 19.65 0.70
CA THR A 130 -8.33 20.20 1.40
C THR A 130 -7.30 19.12 1.74
N MET A 131 -7.74 17.95 2.23
CA MET A 131 -6.85 16.81 2.48
C MET A 131 -6.24 16.30 1.18
N ARG A 132 -7.02 16.17 0.11
CA ARG A 132 -6.50 15.75 -1.21
C ARG A 132 -5.38 16.64 -1.73
N LYS A 133 -5.45 17.95 -1.49
CA LYS A 133 -4.40 18.90 -1.93
C LYS A 133 -3.04 18.63 -1.27
N ASP A 134 -3.02 17.98 -0.12
CA ASP A 134 -1.78 17.63 0.58
C ASP A 134 -1.07 16.40 -0.04
N LEU A 135 -1.78 15.69 -0.92
CA LEU A 135 -1.32 14.51 -1.66
C LEU A 135 -1.34 14.79 -3.17
N PRO A 136 -0.46 15.67 -3.70
CA PRO A 136 -0.36 15.86 -5.15
C PRO A 136 0.37 14.71 -5.84
N ILE A 137 0.23 14.62 -7.17
CA ILE A 137 0.90 13.58 -7.98
C ILE A 137 2.41 13.72 -7.78
N PRO A 138 3.12 12.68 -7.31
CA PRO A 138 4.58 12.70 -7.17
C PRO A 138 5.26 13.03 -8.50
N LYS A 139 6.35 13.79 -8.45
CA LYS A 139 7.08 14.22 -9.67
C LYS A 139 7.49 13.05 -10.55
N PHE A 140 7.87 11.93 -9.92
CA PHE A 140 8.22 10.69 -10.60
C PHE A 140 7.07 10.16 -11.45
N LEU A 141 5.88 9.99 -10.86
CA LEU A 141 4.70 9.52 -11.59
C LEU A 141 4.27 10.50 -12.68
N LYS A 142 4.36 11.80 -12.42
CA LYS A 142 4.08 12.83 -13.44
C LYS A 142 5.00 12.71 -14.68
N ALA A 143 6.22 12.19 -14.51
CA ALA A 143 7.19 12.03 -15.58
C ALA A 143 7.07 10.68 -16.33
N HIS A 144 6.50 9.65 -15.69
CA HIS A 144 6.60 8.26 -16.17
C HIS A 144 5.26 7.50 -16.28
N ALA A 145 4.19 7.98 -15.66
CA ALA A 145 2.86 7.37 -15.78
C ALA A 145 2.22 7.66 -17.15
N ARG A 146 1.35 6.76 -17.59
CA ARG A 146 0.55 6.90 -18.82
C ARG A 146 -0.33 8.13 -18.72
N ARG A 147 -0.24 8.99 -19.73
CA ARG A 147 -1.23 10.06 -19.90
C ARG A 147 -2.19 9.65 -21.02
N PRO A 148 -3.46 10.08 -20.96
CA PRO A 148 -4.44 9.81 -22.02
C PRO A 148 -3.97 10.20 -23.42
N LYS A 149 -3.13 11.25 -23.54
CA LYS A 149 -2.54 11.72 -24.80
C LYS A 149 -1.36 10.88 -25.33
N ASP A 150 -0.98 9.82 -24.64
CA ASP A 150 0.15 8.94 -24.97
C ASP A 150 -0.32 7.57 -25.52
N GLU A 151 -1.55 7.48 -26.03
CA GLU A 151 -2.01 6.34 -26.84
C GLU A 151 -1.06 6.10 -28.03
N GLY A 152 -0.66 4.84 -28.23
CA GLY A 152 0.25 4.43 -29.31
C GLY A 152 1.75 4.69 -29.09
N LYS A 153 2.20 5.21 -27.93
CA LYS A 153 3.63 5.36 -27.59
C LYS A 153 4.12 4.26 -26.64
N PRO A 154 5.42 3.87 -26.69
CA PRO A 154 5.95 2.85 -25.79
C PRO A 154 5.89 3.27 -24.31
N ALA A 155 5.44 2.32 -23.48
CA ALA A 155 5.52 2.19 -22.02
C ALA A 155 5.45 3.49 -21.18
N ALA A 156 4.25 4.04 -21.06
CA ALA A 156 3.90 4.86 -19.91
C ALA A 156 2.94 4.04 -19.03
N TRP A 157 3.22 3.92 -17.73
CA TRP A 157 2.58 2.92 -16.87
C TRP A 157 1.16 3.30 -16.52
N ASP A 158 0.24 2.36 -16.65
CA ASP A 158 -1.08 2.48 -16.03
C ASP A 158 -0.90 2.22 -14.54
N VAL A 159 -1.18 3.20 -13.69
CA VAL A 159 -1.05 3.05 -12.24
C VAL A 159 -2.45 2.91 -11.68
N TYR A 160 -2.67 1.84 -10.92
CA TYR A 160 -3.96 1.50 -10.32
C TYR A 160 -4.47 2.63 -9.40
N ASP A 161 -5.75 2.55 -9.04
CA ASP A 161 -6.46 3.52 -8.21
C ASP A 161 -5.67 3.95 -6.97
N SER A 162 -5.87 5.20 -6.60
CA SER A 162 -5.19 5.82 -5.47
C SER A 162 -5.77 5.36 -4.16
N SER A 163 -4.92 4.88 -3.27
CA SER A 163 -5.36 4.35 -1.99
C SER A 163 -4.49 4.89 -0.87
N LEU A 164 -5.15 5.31 0.20
CA LEU A 164 -4.53 5.69 1.46
C LEU A 164 -4.65 4.55 2.45
N TRP A 165 -3.55 4.28 3.15
CA TRP A 165 -3.51 3.35 4.27
C TRP A 165 -2.91 4.00 5.51
N ILE A 166 -3.62 3.96 6.64
CA ILE A 166 -3.16 4.47 7.94
C ILE A 166 -3.61 3.51 9.05
N GLY A 167 -2.69 3.09 9.91
CA GLY A 167 -3.02 2.22 11.05
C GLY A 167 -1.94 2.16 12.11
N LEU A 168 -2.28 1.54 13.25
CA LEU A 168 -1.31 1.20 14.28
C LEU A 168 -0.66 -0.16 13.95
N PRO A 169 0.67 -0.27 14.06
CA PRO A 169 1.34 -1.56 13.96
C PRO A 169 0.87 -2.55 15.05
N PRO A 170 0.94 -3.87 14.77
CA PRO A 170 1.34 -4.46 13.50
C PRO A 170 0.24 -4.32 12.44
N THR A 171 0.63 -3.96 11.21
CA THR A 171 -0.27 -4.03 10.05
C THR A 171 0.23 -5.09 9.09
N CYS A 172 -0.65 -5.87 8.47
CA CYS A 172 -0.26 -6.83 7.45
C CYS A 172 -1.21 -6.80 6.26
N THR A 173 -0.64 -6.80 5.07
CA THR A 173 -1.34 -7.11 3.83
C THR A 173 -0.73 -8.41 3.27
N PRO A 174 -1.50 -9.52 3.24
CA PRO A 174 -1.03 -10.81 2.76
C PRO A 174 -0.53 -10.77 1.30
N LEU A 175 0.12 -11.84 0.86
CA LEU A 175 0.70 -11.91 -0.49
C LEU A 175 -0.40 -11.78 -1.56
N HIS A 176 -0.27 -10.78 -2.42
CA HIS A 176 -1.18 -10.52 -3.54
C HIS A 176 -0.43 -9.82 -4.67
N ARG A 177 -1.14 -9.54 -5.76
CA ARG A 177 -0.66 -8.66 -6.83
C ARG A 177 -1.79 -7.74 -7.28
N ASP A 178 -1.41 -6.54 -7.68
CA ASP A 178 -2.34 -5.55 -8.18
C ASP A 178 -2.63 -5.77 -9.68
N PRO A 179 -3.77 -5.29 -10.19
CA PRO A 179 -4.10 -5.41 -11.62
C PRO A 179 -3.19 -4.57 -12.51
N ASN A 180 -2.65 -3.45 -12.01
CA ASN A 180 -1.71 -2.59 -12.72
C ASN A 180 -0.44 -2.35 -11.88
N ALA A 181 0.53 -1.59 -12.42
CA ALA A 181 1.68 -1.15 -11.63
C ALA A 181 1.25 -0.30 -10.43
N ASN A 182 2.06 -0.29 -9.38
CA ASN A 182 1.80 0.47 -8.16
C ASN A 182 3.04 1.30 -7.75
N CYS A 183 2.79 2.42 -7.08
CA CYS A 183 3.82 3.30 -6.55
C CYS A 183 3.44 3.68 -5.12
N PHE A 184 4.09 3.02 -4.16
CA PHE A 184 3.93 3.27 -2.75
C PHE A 184 4.78 4.44 -2.31
N PHE A 185 4.21 5.29 -1.45
CA PHE A 185 4.92 6.32 -0.73
C PHE A 185 4.66 6.21 0.77
N GLN A 186 5.71 6.05 1.56
CA GLN A 186 5.60 5.92 3.01
C GLN A 186 5.60 7.30 3.68
N MET A 187 4.54 7.63 4.42
CA MET A 187 4.37 8.95 5.05
C MET A 187 4.72 8.98 6.55
N ALA A 188 4.52 7.86 7.25
CA ALA A 188 4.85 7.73 8.66
C ALA A 188 5.14 6.28 9.02
N GLY A 189 5.99 6.04 10.03
CA GLY A 189 6.41 4.69 10.41
C GLY A 189 7.25 4.00 9.33
N THR A 190 7.33 2.67 9.45
CA THR A 190 8.08 1.81 8.55
C THR A 190 7.17 0.73 7.96
N LYS A 191 7.42 0.37 6.69
CA LYS A 191 6.85 -0.84 6.08
C LYS A 191 7.94 -1.67 5.45
N THR A 192 7.91 -2.97 5.70
CA THR A 192 8.71 -3.96 4.99
C THR A 192 7.83 -4.61 3.93
N VAL A 193 8.33 -4.68 2.70
CA VAL A 193 7.64 -5.26 1.55
C VAL A 193 8.50 -6.40 1.01
N ARG A 194 7.96 -7.61 0.99
CA ARG A 194 8.58 -8.76 0.31
C ARG A 194 7.91 -8.95 -1.03
N LEU A 195 8.73 -9.06 -2.08
CA LEU A 195 8.32 -9.06 -3.48
C LEU A 195 8.78 -10.35 -4.14
N LEU A 196 7.91 -10.94 -4.95
CA LEU A 196 8.23 -12.11 -5.78
C LEU A 196 7.96 -11.79 -7.25
N PRO A 197 8.85 -12.25 -8.16
CA PRO A 197 8.60 -12.19 -9.59
C PRO A 197 7.23 -12.81 -9.96
N PRO A 198 6.57 -12.37 -11.04
CA PRO A 198 5.22 -12.79 -11.40
C PRO A 198 5.01 -14.32 -11.40
N GLU A 199 5.93 -15.04 -12.04
CA GLU A 199 5.90 -16.51 -12.15
C GLU A 199 6.07 -17.18 -10.78
N LYS A 200 7.07 -16.73 -9.99
CA LYS A 200 7.38 -17.33 -8.68
C LYS A 200 6.34 -17.04 -7.61
N GLY A 201 5.74 -15.85 -7.62
CA GLY A 201 4.61 -15.56 -6.76
C GLY A 201 3.37 -16.38 -7.12
N LEU A 202 3.12 -16.61 -8.42
CA LEU A 202 2.01 -17.45 -8.88
C LEU A 202 2.22 -18.91 -8.49
N GLU A 203 3.42 -19.47 -8.71
CA GLU A 203 3.79 -20.82 -8.28
C GLU A 203 3.57 -21.00 -6.76
N LEU A 204 4.02 -20.04 -5.94
CA LEU A 204 3.81 -20.08 -4.50
C LEU A 204 2.33 -20.05 -4.13
N PHE A 205 1.58 -19.11 -4.71
CA PHE A 205 0.15 -18.97 -4.46
C PHE A 205 -0.61 -20.26 -4.78
N GLN A 206 -0.42 -20.81 -5.97
CA GLN A 206 -1.07 -22.05 -6.40
C GLN A 206 -0.69 -23.25 -5.54
N ARG A 207 0.59 -23.34 -5.14
CA ARG A 207 1.06 -24.37 -4.21
C ARG A 207 0.33 -24.29 -2.87
N VAL A 208 0.16 -23.08 -2.31
CA VAL A 208 -0.59 -22.88 -1.07
C VAL A 208 -2.06 -23.24 -1.25
N LYS A 209 -2.73 -22.75 -2.30
CA LYS A 209 -4.14 -23.10 -2.60
C LYS A 209 -4.35 -24.60 -2.67
N LYS A 210 -3.48 -25.33 -3.38
CA LYS A 210 -3.53 -26.79 -3.45
C LYS A 210 -3.35 -27.45 -2.08
N ARG A 211 -2.40 -26.96 -1.27
CA ARG A 211 -2.12 -27.50 0.07
C ARG A 211 -3.31 -27.36 1.02
N ILE A 212 -4.03 -26.24 0.95
CA ILE A 212 -5.19 -25.99 1.82
C ILE A 212 -6.50 -26.58 1.30
N GLY A 213 -6.47 -27.32 0.18
CA GLY A 213 -7.66 -27.95 -0.41
C GLY A 213 -8.52 -27.01 -1.26
N GLU A 214 -7.99 -25.85 -1.66
CA GLU A 214 -8.67 -24.84 -2.49
C GLU A 214 -8.06 -24.78 -3.91
N GLY A 215 -7.53 -25.90 -4.38
CA GLY A 215 -6.85 -26.01 -5.68
C GLY A 215 -7.77 -26.00 -6.90
N GLU A 216 -9.09 -26.04 -6.71
CA GLU A 216 -10.10 -26.07 -7.78
C GLU A 216 -10.77 -24.71 -8.02
N GLY A 217 -10.44 -23.67 -7.22
CA GLY A 217 -10.97 -22.32 -7.35
C GLY A 217 -10.15 -21.40 -8.27
N ASP A 218 -10.34 -20.08 -8.16
CA ASP A 218 -9.49 -19.11 -8.87
C ASP A 218 -8.04 -19.19 -8.37
N LEU A 219 -7.17 -19.64 -9.27
CA LEU A 219 -5.73 -19.79 -9.06
C LEU A 219 -4.90 -18.66 -9.69
N SER A 220 -5.54 -17.65 -10.26
CA SER A 220 -4.86 -16.53 -10.92
C SER A 220 -4.29 -15.51 -9.91
N GLY A 221 -4.88 -15.45 -8.71
CA GLY A 221 -4.60 -14.46 -7.68
C GLY A 221 -4.83 -13.02 -8.11
N LYS A 222 -5.58 -12.79 -9.21
CA LYS A 222 -5.98 -11.45 -9.62
C LYS A 222 -7.11 -10.98 -8.73
N ILE A 223 -7.06 -9.72 -8.30
CA ILE A 223 -8.17 -9.03 -7.60
C ILE A 223 -8.60 -9.81 -6.35
N ARG A 224 -7.90 -9.55 -5.24
CA ARG A 224 -8.14 -10.19 -3.94
C ARG A 224 -8.92 -9.25 -3.03
N GLY A 225 -9.89 -9.80 -2.29
CA GLY A 225 -10.86 -9.05 -1.50
C GLY A 225 -10.70 -9.26 0.02
N GLU A 226 -11.80 -9.46 0.73
CA GLU A 226 -11.78 -9.72 2.17
C GLU A 226 -11.28 -11.14 2.50
N GLU A 227 -11.42 -12.07 1.55
CA GLU A 227 -11.10 -13.48 1.73
C GLU A 227 -9.61 -13.72 1.97
N MET A 228 -8.75 -12.82 1.49
CA MET A 228 -7.30 -12.90 1.75
C MET A 228 -6.92 -12.46 3.17
N MET A 229 -7.81 -11.76 3.89
CA MET A 229 -7.45 -11.05 5.14
C MET A 229 -7.55 -11.92 6.39
N MET A 230 -8.13 -13.11 6.30
CA MET A 230 -8.27 -14.06 7.41
C MET A 230 -8.18 -15.52 6.92
N GLY A 231 -8.04 -16.45 7.87
CA GLY A 231 -8.14 -17.89 7.60
C GLY A 231 -6.84 -18.53 7.10
N LYS A 232 -6.96 -19.81 6.73
CA LYS A 232 -5.81 -20.68 6.44
C LYS A 232 -4.96 -20.17 5.28
N GLU A 233 -5.56 -19.60 4.24
CA GLU A 233 -4.80 -19.09 3.10
C GLU A 233 -3.83 -17.97 3.54
N LYS A 234 -4.33 -17.01 4.33
CA LYS A 234 -3.51 -15.94 4.91
C LYS A 234 -2.37 -16.50 5.74
N GLU A 235 -2.67 -17.40 6.67
CA GLU A 235 -1.69 -17.98 7.59
C GLU A 235 -0.58 -18.73 6.84
N GLU A 236 -0.95 -19.51 5.82
CA GLU A 236 -0.02 -20.28 4.99
C GLU A 236 0.84 -19.38 4.09
N LEU A 237 0.23 -18.38 3.43
CA LEU A 237 0.95 -17.41 2.61
C LEU A 237 1.91 -16.57 3.46
N GLU A 238 1.46 -16.12 4.64
CA GLU A 238 2.32 -15.38 5.55
C GLU A 238 3.49 -16.24 6.01
N ARG A 239 3.28 -17.51 6.35
CA ARG A 239 4.37 -18.39 6.75
C ARG A 239 5.38 -18.59 5.63
N GLU A 240 4.92 -18.85 4.40
CA GLU A 240 5.81 -19.07 3.24
C GLU A 240 6.62 -17.82 2.89
N VAL A 241 6.03 -16.62 3.06
CA VAL A 241 6.70 -15.37 2.70
C VAL A 241 7.56 -14.84 3.84
N TRP A 242 7.10 -14.93 5.08
CA TRP A 242 7.71 -14.23 6.21
C TRP A 242 8.56 -15.12 7.12
N ASP A 243 8.12 -16.36 7.35
CA ASP A 243 8.71 -17.24 8.38
C ASP A 243 9.62 -18.32 7.77
N ALA A 244 9.39 -18.68 6.50
CA ALA A 244 10.27 -19.58 5.78
C ALA A 244 11.63 -18.92 5.47
N ALA A 245 12.66 -19.76 5.36
CA ALA A 245 13.97 -19.30 4.92
C ALA A 245 13.89 -18.76 3.48
N TYR A 246 14.65 -17.69 3.20
CA TYR A 246 14.74 -17.15 1.85
C TYR A 246 15.29 -18.21 0.88
N ASP A 247 14.58 -18.41 -0.22
CA ASP A 247 15.02 -19.22 -1.35
C ASP A 247 15.72 -18.32 -2.40
N PRO A 248 17.04 -18.46 -2.64
CA PRO A 248 17.75 -17.69 -3.67
C PRO A 248 17.20 -17.86 -5.09
N GLU A 249 16.61 -19.02 -5.39
CA GLU A 249 16.04 -19.33 -6.71
C GLU A 249 14.68 -18.68 -6.93
N SER A 250 14.03 -18.20 -5.85
CA SER A 250 12.77 -17.45 -5.95
C SER A 250 12.92 -16.11 -6.68
N GLY A 251 14.14 -15.57 -6.78
CA GLY A 251 14.37 -14.21 -7.27
C GLY A 251 13.72 -13.13 -6.41
N GLY A 252 13.27 -13.48 -5.20
CA GLY A 252 12.54 -12.59 -4.30
C GLY A 252 13.39 -11.42 -3.82
N LEU A 253 12.73 -10.28 -3.63
CA LEU A 253 13.33 -9.02 -3.18
C LEU A 253 12.65 -8.51 -1.91
N GLU A 254 13.36 -7.71 -1.12
CA GLU A 254 12.82 -7.03 0.05
C GLU A 254 13.11 -5.52 0.00
N ALA A 255 12.11 -4.71 0.32
CA ALA A 255 12.23 -3.27 0.51
C ALA A 255 11.79 -2.91 1.92
N ARG A 256 12.60 -2.13 2.63
CA ARG A 256 12.21 -1.51 3.89
C ARG A 256 12.04 -0.02 3.65
N LEU A 257 10.79 0.45 3.70
CA LEU A 257 10.41 1.82 3.44
C LEU A 257 10.26 2.58 4.74
N SER A 258 11.05 3.63 4.89
CA SER A 258 10.94 4.61 5.96
C SER A 258 10.11 5.81 5.49
N ARG A 259 9.65 6.64 6.44
CA ARG A 259 9.02 7.93 6.13
C ARG A 259 9.81 8.68 5.07
N GLY A 260 9.15 8.94 3.95
CA GLY A 260 9.70 9.68 2.84
C GLY A 260 10.27 8.86 1.68
N GLU A 261 10.37 7.56 1.85
CA GLU A 261 10.79 6.67 0.79
C GLU A 261 9.57 6.14 0.05
N GLY A 262 9.77 5.78 -1.21
CA GLY A 262 8.75 5.11 -1.99
C GLY A 262 9.26 3.83 -2.64
N LEU A 263 8.33 3.06 -3.18
CA LEU A 263 8.59 1.82 -3.88
C LEU A 263 7.72 1.78 -5.12
N PHE A 264 8.37 1.65 -6.26
CA PHE A 264 7.70 1.27 -7.50
C PHE A 264 7.62 -0.25 -7.56
N ILE A 265 6.42 -0.77 -7.82
CA ILE A 265 6.12 -2.18 -8.02
C ILE A 265 5.53 -2.32 -9.42
N PRO A 266 6.23 -2.98 -10.36
CA PRO A 266 5.71 -3.21 -11.71
C PRO A 266 4.48 -4.11 -11.70
N GLU A 267 3.69 -4.03 -12.77
CA GLU A 267 2.55 -4.92 -12.97
C GLU A 267 2.95 -6.40 -12.85
N GLY A 268 2.07 -7.19 -12.23
CA GLY A 268 2.24 -8.63 -12.09
C GLY A 268 3.17 -9.07 -10.95
N TRP A 269 3.97 -8.17 -10.37
CA TRP A 269 4.78 -8.51 -9.20
C TRP A 269 3.91 -8.79 -7.98
N TRP A 270 4.19 -9.92 -7.34
CA TRP A 270 3.53 -10.29 -6.09
C TRP A 270 4.23 -9.60 -4.93
N HIS A 271 3.45 -9.18 -3.94
CA HIS A 271 3.98 -8.50 -2.79
C HIS A 271 3.16 -8.77 -1.53
N SER A 272 3.86 -8.86 -0.39
CA SER A 272 3.27 -8.85 0.95
C SER A 272 3.91 -7.74 1.76
N VAL A 273 3.11 -7.09 2.60
CA VAL A 273 3.50 -5.89 3.33
C VAL A 273 3.31 -6.10 4.82
N ARG A 274 4.32 -5.79 5.62
CA ARG A 274 4.23 -5.69 7.09
C ARG A 274 4.62 -4.30 7.55
N GLY A 275 3.80 -3.68 8.36
CA GLY A 275 4.11 -2.44 9.07
C GLY A 275 4.49 -2.77 10.51
N ASP A 276 5.65 -2.28 10.94
CA ASP A 276 6.17 -2.43 12.29
C ASP A 276 6.45 -1.07 12.94
N GLY A 277 6.74 -1.10 14.24
CA GLY A 277 7.09 0.07 15.03
C GLY A 277 6.12 0.38 16.17
N SER A 278 6.38 1.48 16.87
CA SER A 278 5.65 1.91 18.07
C SER A 278 4.64 3.04 17.81
N THR A 279 4.59 3.58 16.60
CA THR A 279 3.70 4.68 16.20
C THR A 279 2.95 4.31 14.92
N VAL A 280 2.01 5.16 14.50
CA VAL A 280 1.26 4.97 13.26
C VAL A 280 2.15 4.66 12.06
N THR A 281 1.71 3.73 11.22
CA THR A 281 2.24 3.52 9.87
C THR A 281 1.27 4.08 8.85
N ALA A 282 1.77 4.82 7.86
CA ALA A 282 0.95 5.42 6.84
C ALA A 282 1.63 5.36 5.47
N SER A 283 0.90 4.95 4.45
CA SER A 283 1.36 4.95 3.07
C SER A 283 0.24 5.36 2.12
N VAL A 284 0.61 5.83 0.95
CA VAL A 284 -0.32 6.17 -0.14
C VAL A 284 0.17 5.56 -1.45
N SER A 285 -0.74 5.04 -2.26
CA SER A 285 -0.49 4.68 -3.66
C SER A 285 -0.98 5.80 -4.58
N SER A 286 -0.22 6.00 -5.65
CA SER A 286 -0.47 6.93 -6.76
C SER A 286 -1.91 7.40 -6.99
N LEU A 287 -2.07 8.70 -7.24
CA LEU A 287 -3.29 9.41 -7.60
C LEU A 287 -3.79 9.09 -9.02
N SER A 288 -4.93 8.41 -9.12
CA SER A 288 -5.80 8.50 -10.29
C SER A 288 -7.06 9.28 -9.93
N ASN A 289 -7.16 10.49 -10.48
CA ASN A 289 -8.37 10.90 -11.17
C ASN A 289 -8.01 12.10 -12.04
N MET A 290 -7.95 11.89 -13.35
CA MET A 290 -8.54 12.91 -14.22
C MET A 290 -10.05 12.67 -14.12
N PRO A 291 -10.87 13.72 -13.91
CA PRO A 291 -12.31 13.55 -13.95
C PRO A 291 -12.70 12.86 -15.25
N SER A 292 -13.54 11.84 -15.13
CA SER A 292 -14.34 11.33 -16.25
C SER A 292 -14.89 12.54 -17.01
N ALA A 293 -14.80 12.52 -18.34
CA ALA A 293 -15.33 13.55 -19.23
C ALA A 293 -16.87 13.75 -19.12
N MET A 294 -17.52 13.23 -18.08
CA MET A 294 -18.95 13.40 -17.81
C MET A 294 -19.29 14.54 -16.83
N GLU A 295 -18.33 15.21 -16.19
CA GLU A 295 -18.62 16.35 -15.30
C GLU A 295 -18.69 17.73 -15.99
N THR A 296 -18.59 17.82 -17.32
CA THR A 296 -18.69 19.11 -18.06
C THR A 296 -20.01 19.29 -18.83
N LEU A 297 -21.08 18.56 -18.48
CA LEU A 297 -22.37 18.66 -19.19
C LEU A 297 -23.60 18.94 -18.31
N ILE A 298 -23.42 19.35 -17.05
CA ILE A 298 -24.54 19.87 -16.24
C ILE A 298 -24.15 21.23 -15.68
N GLY A 299 -24.24 22.26 -16.51
CA GLY A 299 -23.96 23.62 -16.04
C GLY A 299 -23.82 24.66 -17.14
N THR A 300 -24.79 24.74 -18.07
CA THR A 300 -25.28 25.98 -18.69
C THR A 300 -26.20 25.62 -19.85
N ASP A 301 -27.51 25.59 -19.60
CA ASP A 301 -28.50 25.98 -20.61
C ASP A 301 -29.83 26.32 -19.92
N CYS A 302 -29.81 27.45 -19.22
CA CYS A 302 -31.00 28.23 -18.87
C CYS A 302 -30.70 29.70 -19.11
N ALA A 303 -30.44 30.04 -20.38
CA ALA A 303 -30.48 31.40 -20.89
C ALA A 303 -30.58 31.35 -22.42
N ASN A 304 -31.79 31.13 -22.94
CA ASN A 304 -32.34 31.79 -24.14
C ASN A 304 -33.58 31.05 -24.68
N ARG A 305 -34.75 31.51 -24.24
CA ARG A 305 -36.02 31.75 -24.98
C ARG A 305 -37.23 31.48 -24.10
#